data_AF-A0A940ZJK8-F1
#
_entry.id   AF-A0A940ZJK8-F1
#
_cell.length_a   1.000
_cell.length_b   1.000
_cell.length_c   1.000
_cell.angle_alpha   90.00
_cell.angle_beta   90.00
_cell.angle_gamma   90.00
#
_symmetry.space_group_name_H-M   'P 1'
#
loop_
_entity.id
_entity.type
_entity.pdbx_description
1 polymer ?
#
loop_
_entity_poly.entity_id
_entity_poly.type
_entity_poly.pdbx_seq_one_letter_code
_entity_poly.pdbx_strand_id
1 'polypeptide(L)'
;MVRKAFLVIMFVVLVIPAAACGHGPSNMPKWNDVDVRIISDNGSEFAKHRTYMRVPRDGKYFYVEAVKGERYSIQVTNRSDRRIGVVIAVDGRNIVSGKKSDLARNERMYVIGPYETNTFEGWRTAMDRTNRFYFTEQSDSYAEKVFADASAMGTIAL
;
A
#
# COMPACT_ATOMS: atom_id res chain seq x y z
N MET A 1 -56.62 30.29 -12.23
CA MET A 1 -55.73 29.69 -11.22
C MET A 1 -54.43 29.28 -11.90
N VAL A 2 -53.36 30.08 -11.79
CA VAL A 2 -51.98 29.67 -12.10
C VAL A 2 -51.09 30.31 -11.03
N ARG A 3 -50.36 29.46 -10.31
CA ARG A 3 -49.65 29.77 -9.07
C ARG A 3 -48.40 30.63 -9.33
N LYS A 4 -48.19 31.64 -8.49
CA LYS A 4 -46.98 32.46 -8.42
C LYS A 4 -45.80 31.58 -8.02
N ALA A 5 -44.78 31.49 -8.86
CA ALA A 5 -43.49 30.89 -8.51
C ALA A 5 -42.63 31.95 -7.83
N PHE A 6 -42.52 31.88 -6.50
CA PHE A 6 -41.40 32.47 -5.76
C PHE A 6 -40.38 31.35 -5.60
N LEU A 7 -39.22 31.48 -6.25
CA LEU A 7 -38.04 30.71 -5.86
C LEU A 7 -36.97 31.69 -5.41
N VAL A 8 -36.68 31.58 -4.12
CA VAL A 8 -35.77 32.38 -3.32
C VAL A 8 -34.33 32.09 -3.74
N ILE A 9 -33.59 33.15 -4.06
CA ILE A 9 -32.13 33.13 -4.18
C ILE A 9 -31.58 32.93 -2.76
N MET A 10 -30.94 31.79 -2.49
CA MET A 10 -30.17 31.59 -1.27
C MET A 10 -28.68 31.50 -1.63
N PHE A 11 -28.01 32.64 -1.55
CA PHE A 11 -26.56 32.76 -1.49
C PHE A 11 -26.10 32.17 -0.14
N VAL A 12 -25.26 31.14 -0.15
CA VAL A 12 -24.41 30.83 1.00
C VAL A 12 -22.96 31.02 0.58
N VAL A 13 -22.47 32.23 0.85
CA VAL A 13 -21.05 32.55 0.87
C VAL A 13 -20.58 32.22 2.28
N LEU A 14 -19.75 31.18 2.42
CA LEU A 14 -18.97 30.96 3.62
C LEU A 14 -17.52 31.33 3.31
N VAL A 15 -17.18 32.61 3.54
CA VAL A 15 -15.79 33.07 3.64
C VAL A 15 -15.34 32.78 5.07
N ILE A 16 -14.38 31.88 5.24
CA ILE A 16 -13.55 31.84 6.45
C ILE A 16 -12.16 32.33 6.02
N PRO A 17 -11.78 33.58 6.33
CA PRO A 17 -10.43 34.05 6.09
C PRO A 17 -9.57 33.75 7.31
N ALA A 18 -8.48 33.02 7.10
CA ALA A 18 -7.12 33.34 7.55
C ALA A 18 -6.29 32.06 7.71
N ALA A 19 -5.12 32.10 7.11
CA ALA A 19 -4.07 31.12 7.21
C ALA A 19 -3.70 30.82 8.66
N ALA A 20 -3.77 29.55 9.04
CA ALA A 20 -2.88 28.93 10.02
C ALA A 20 -3.06 27.40 9.97
N CYS A 21 -2.50 26.75 8.95
CA CYS A 21 -2.03 25.39 9.12
C CYS A 21 -0.54 25.42 8.85
N GLY A 22 0.22 25.38 9.95
CA GLY A 22 1.65 25.59 10.00
C GLY A 22 2.44 24.62 9.14
N HIS A 23 3.72 24.95 9.01
CA HIS A 23 4.77 24.11 8.45
C HIS A 23 4.66 22.68 9.02
N GLY A 24 4.03 21.77 8.26
CA GLY A 24 4.17 20.35 8.49
C GLY A 24 5.64 19.99 8.26
N PRO A 25 6.28 19.20 9.13
CA PRO A 25 7.69 18.93 8.98
C PRO A 25 7.94 18.26 7.63
N SER A 26 8.99 18.67 6.95
CA SER A 26 9.54 18.06 5.73
C SER A 26 10.08 16.63 5.95
N ASN A 27 9.47 15.89 6.87
CA ASN A 27 9.89 14.62 7.47
C ASN A 27 9.12 13.42 6.90
N MET A 28 8.62 13.52 5.66
CA MET A 28 8.33 12.31 4.91
C MET A 28 9.67 11.63 4.64
N PRO A 29 9.85 10.33 4.93
CA PRO A 29 11.02 9.59 4.48
C PRO A 29 11.21 9.88 2.99
N LYS A 30 12.41 10.30 2.59
CA LYS A 30 12.70 10.41 1.17
C LYS A 30 12.53 9.01 0.59
N TRP A 31 12.06 8.86 -0.64
CA TRP A 31 11.88 7.55 -1.31
C TRP A 31 13.17 6.69 -1.46
N ASN A 32 14.30 7.14 -0.90
CA ASN A 32 15.55 6.41 -0.77
C ASN A 32 15.80 5.85 0.64
N ASP A 33 14.96 6.20 1.61
CA ASP A 33 15.08 5.80 3.02
C ASP A 33 14.45 4.42 3.27
N VAL A 34 13.66 3.90 2.34
CA VAL A 34 13.07 2.56 2.40
C VAL A 34 13.48 1.79 1.16
N ASP A 35 14.09 0.63 1.37
CA ASP A 35 14.44 -0.30 0.32
C ASP A 35 13.58 -1.55 0.42
N VAL A 36 13.04 -1.97 -0.72
CA VAL A 36 12.11 -3.10 -0.81
C VAL A 36 12.68 -4.11 -1.80
N ARG A 37 12.82 -5.34 -1.32
CA ARG A 37 13.29 -6.49 -2.10
C ARG A 37 12.28 -7.61 -2.01
N ILE A 38 12.08 -8.31 -3.12
CA ILE A 38 11.27 -9.53 -3.16
C ILE A 38 12.26 -10.68 -3.18
N ILE A 39 12.24 -11.51 -2.13
CA ILE A 39 13.22 -12.57 -1.92
C ILE A 39 12.52 -13.91 -2.11
N SER A 40 13.09 -14.78 -2.94
CA SER A 40 12.59 -16.15 -3.12
C SER A 40 12.94 -17.03 -1.91
N ASP A 41 12.28 -18.19 -1.79
CA ASP A 41 12.60 -19.16 -0.72
C ASP A 41 14.05 -19.67 -0.79
N ASN A 42 14.75 -19.55 -1.92
CA ASN A 42 16.17 -19.90 -2.03
C ASN A 42 17.13 -18.79 -1.57
N GLY A 43 16.59 -17.62 -1.17
CA GLY A 43 17.35 -16.46 -0.69
C GLY A 43 17.78 -15.48 -1.78
N SER A 44 17.53 -15.77 -3.07
CA SER A 44 17.80 -14.83 -4.17
C SER A 44 16.77 -13.70 -4.21
N GLU A 45 17.20 -12.51 -4.59
CA GLU A 45 16.27 -11.43 -4.96
C GLU A 45 15.71 -11.69 -6.36
N PHE A 46 14.39 -11.56 -6.50
CA PHE A 46 13.76 -11.59 -7.82
C PHE A 46 14.19 -10.38 -8.65
N ALA A 47 14.42 -10.60 -9.95
CA ALA A 47 14.76 -9.53 -10.87
C ALA A 47 13.64 -8.47 -10.91
N LYS A 48 14.02 -7.20 -10.66
CA LYS A 48 13.10 -6.04 -10.71
C LYS A 48 13.34 -5.26 -12.01
N HIS A 49 12.32 -5.18 -12.84
CA HIS A 49 12.34 -4.40 -14.07
C HIS A 49 11.61 -3.09 -13.84
N ARG A 50 12.32 -1.95 -13.98
CA ARG A 50 11.70 -0.64 -13.77
C ARG A 50 10.59 -0.42 -14.80
N THR A 51 9.43 0.01 -14.32
CA THR A 51 8.32 0.44 -15.18
C THR A 51 7.94 1.87 -14.88
N TYR A 52 7.28 2.50 -15.84
CA TYR A 52 6.75 3.85 -15.73
C TYR A 52 5.25 3.77 -15.92
N MET A 53 4.48 4.23 -14.93
CA MET A 53 3.05 4.34 -15.10
C MET A 53 2.72 5.39 -16.16
N ARG A 54 1.75 5.06 -17.00
CA ARG A 54 1.24 5.95 -18.06
C ARG A 54 0.61 7.23 -17.51
N VAL A 55 0.20 7.20 -16.24
CA VAL A 55 -0.29 8.35 -15.46
C VAL A 55 0.77 8.66 -14.38
N PRO A 56 1.26 9.91 -14.26
CA PRO A 56 2.18 10.29 -13.21
C PRO A 56 1.54 10.03 -11.85
N ARG A 57 2.11 9.10 -11.10
CA ARG A 57 1.86 8.92 -9.67
C ARG A 57 3.20 8.95 -8.97
N ASP A 58 3.22 9.54 -7.78
CA ASP A 58 4.42 9.54 -6.96
C ASP A 58 4.81 8.11 -6.58
N GLY A 59 6.10 7.79 -6.73
CA GLY A 59 6.64 6.48 -6.38
C GLY A 59 7.57 5.89 -7.44
N LYS A 60 8.09 4.70 -7.13
CA LYS A 60 8.88 3.88 -8.06
C LYS A 60 8.10 2.59 -8.32
N TYR A 61 7.89 2.28 -9.59
CA TYR A 61 7.15 1.10 -10.01
C TYR A 61 8.11 0.10 -10.64
N PHE A 62 7.93 -1.18 -10.31
CA PHE A 62 8.72 -2.28 -10.83
C PHE A 62 7.81 -3.45 -11.17
N TYR A 63 8.21 -4.24 -12.16
CA TYR A 63 7.67 -5.57 -12.39
C TYR A 63 8.68 -6.62 -11.92
N VAL A 64 8.16 -7.73 -11.43
CA VAL A 64 8.92 -8.92 -11.07
C VAL A 64 8.41 -10.06 -11.93
N GLU A 65 9.33 -10.86 -12.49
CA GLU A 65 8.96 -12.09 -13.17
C GLU A 65 8.48 -13.12 -12.15
N ALA A 66 7.21 -13.50 -12.27
CA ALA A 66 6.56 -14.43 -11.36
C ALA A 66 6.49 -15.83 -11.99
N VAL A 67 6.97 -16.84 -11.26
CA VAL A 67 6.81 -18.24 -11.64
C VAL A 67 5.71 -18.87 -10.79
N LYS A 68 4.70 -19.47 -11.42
CA LYS A 68 3.55 -20.07 -10.72
C LYS A 68 4.02 -21.08 -9.67
N GLY A 69 3.50 -20.93 -8.45
CA GLY A 69 3.80 -21.79 -7.30
C GLY A 69 5.04 -21.37 -6.51
N GLU A 70 5.87 -20.47 -7.04
CA GLU A 70 7.04 -19.98 -6.29
C GLU A 70 6.61 -19.11 -5.12
N ARG A 71 7.22 -19.38 -3.97
CA ARG A 71 7.04 -18.62 -2.74
C ARG A 71 8.03 -17.49 -2.69
N TYR A 72 7.59 -16.40 -2.07
CA TYR A 72 8.43 -15.23 -1.87
C TYR A 72 8.20 -14.62 -0.49
N SER A 73 9.10 -13.73 -0.13
CA SER A 73 8.99 -12.85 1.03
C SER A 73 9.28 -11.42 0.61
N ILE A 74 8.67 -10.47 1.31
CA ILE A 74 8.89 -9.03 1.12
C ILE A 74 9.90 -8.62 2.18
N GLN A 75 11.09 -8.22 1.76
CA GLN A 75 12.09 -7.68 2.66
C GLN A 75 12.10 -6.16 2.58
N VAL A 76 11.95 -5.51 3.73
CA VAL A 76 11.95 -4.05 3.84
C VAL A 76 13.10 -3.63 4.74
N THR A 77 13.98 -2.80 4.20
CA THR A 77 15.11 -2.21 4.93
C THR A 77 14.87 -0.73 5.12
N ASN A 78 14.86 -0.29 6.38
CA ASN A 78 14.92 1.12 6.72
C ASN A 78 16.37 1.60 6.60
N ARG A 79 16.65 2.57 5.74
CA ARG A 79 17.98 3.18 5.55
C ARG A 79 18.16 4.48 6.32
N SER A 80 17.14 4.91 7.07
CA SER A 80 17.19 6.11 7.92
C SER A 80 17.62 5.79 9.35
N ASP A 81 17.99 6.84 10.08
CA ASP A 81 18.37 6.82 11.50
C ASP A 81 17.18 6.88 12.47
N ARG A 82 15.95 6.82 11.96
CA ARG A 82 14.70 6.96 12.71
C ARG A 82 13.80 5.76 12.51
N ARG A 83 12.87 5.51 13.43
CA ARG A 83 11.80 4.52 13.22
C ARG A 83 10.89 4.97 12.09
N ILE A 84 10.49 4.04 11.23
CA ILE A 84 9.51 4.25 10.17
C ILE A 84 8.30 3.34 10.40
N GLY A 85 7.10 3.88 10.14
CA GLY A 85 5.88 3.11 10.07
C GLY A 85 5.62 2.73 8.61
N VAL A 86 5.39 1.44 8.34
CA VAL A 86 5.21 0.90 6.99
C VAL A 86 3.90 0.12 6.92
N VAL A 87 2.98 0.60 6.09
CA VAL A 87 1.79 -0.15 5.69
C VAL A 87 2.21 -1.02 4.51
N ILE A 88 1.90 -2.30 4.53
CA ILE A 88 2.22 -3.21 3.42
C ILE A 88 0.92 -3.82 2.95
N ALA A 89 0.63 -3.68 1.66
CA ALA A 89 -0.51 -4.26 1.00
C ALA A 89 -0.08 -5.23 -0.11
N VAL A 90 -0.70 -6.40 -0.14
CA VAL A 90 -0.55 -7.40 -1.21
C VAL A 90 -1.95 -7.67 -1.75
N ASP A 91 -2.11 -7.63 -3.08
CA ASP A 91 -3.40 -7.76 -3.76
C ASP A 91 -4.45 -6.77 -3.24
N GLY A 92 -4.02 -5.55 -2.87
CA GLY A 92 -4.88 -4.50 -2.31
C GLY A 92 -5.34 -4.75 -0.86
N ARG A 93 -4.77 -5.75 -0.17
CA ARG A 93 -5.10 -6.11 1.21
C ARG A 93 -3.92 -5.86 2.13
N ASN A 94 -4.18 -5.17 3.24
CA ASN A 94 -3.17 -4.93 4.28
C ASN A 94 -2.75 -6.28 4.90
N ILE A 95 -1.44 -6.59 4.90
CA ILE A 95 -0.95 -7.92 5.28
C ILE A 95 -1.10 -8.23 6.79
N VAL A 96 -1.31 -7.20 7.61
CA VAL A 96 -1.52 -7.32 9.06
C VAL A 96 -2.99 -7.54 9.39
N SER A 97 -3.88 -6.79 8.75
CA SER A 97 -5.31 -6.78 9.08
C SER A 97 -6.19 -7.60 8.13
N GLY A 98 -5.72 -7.92 6.94
CA GLY A 98 -6.49 -8.56 5.87
C GLY A 98 -7.57 -7.67 5.23
N LYS A 99 -7.73 -6.43 5.69
CA LYS A 99 -8.70 -5.47 5.14
C LYS A 99 -8.18 -4.83 3.85
N LYS A 100 -9.10 -4.31 3.03
CA LYS A 100 -8.74 -3.47 1.88
C LYS A 100 -7.87 -2.30 2.37
N SER A 101 -6.80 -2.02 1.65
CA SER A 101 -5.81 -1.01 1.99
C SER A 101 -5.80 0.10 0.96
N ASP A 102 -5.85 1.33 1.45
CA ASP A 102 -5.63 2.54 0.67
C ASP A 102 -4.25 3.15 1.01
N LEU A 103 -3.38 2.38 1.66
CA LEU A 103 -2.06 2.76 2.18
C LEU A 103 -2.11 3.98 3.12
N ALA A 104 -3.22 4.11 3.86
CA ALA A 104 -3.44 5.26 4.72
C ALA A 104 -2.68 5.12 6.06
N ARG A 105 -2.22 6.26 6.60
CA ARG A 105 -1.44 6.30 7.86
C ARG A 105 -2.21 5.82 9.10
N ASN A 106 -3.53 5.69 9.03
CA ASN A 106 -4.38 5.19 10.11
C ASN A 106 -4.58 3.66 10.05
N GLU A 107 -4.05 2.99 9.03
CA GLU A 107 -4.08 1.53 8.93
C GLU A 107 -3.06 0.86 9.87
N ARG A 108 -3.24 -0.44 10.11
CA ARG A 108 -2.24 -1.23 10.83
C ARG A 108 -0.93 -1.25 10.04
N MET A 109 0.16 -0.94 10.72
CA MET A 109 1.50 -0.82 10.14
C MET A 109 2.51 -1.61 10.96
N TYR A 110 3.62 -1.97 10.33
CA TYR A 110 4.81 -2.38 11.03
C TYR A 110 5.65 -1.17 11.39
N VAL A 111 6.32 -1.22 12.53
CA VAL A 111 7.35 -0.24 12.88
C VAL A 111 8.69 -0.91 12.64
N ILE A 112 9.50 -0.33 11.74
CA ILE A 112 10.85 -0.79 11.42
C ILE A 112 11.83 0.19 12.06
N GLY A 113 12.75 -0.33 12.86
CA GLY A 113 13.79 0.41 13.55
C GLY A 113 14.80 1.08 12.61
N PRO A 114 15.62 2.02 13.12
CA PRO A 114 16.73 2.60 12.37
C PRO A 114 17.65 1.52 11.81
N TYR A 115 17.98 1.60 10.53
CA TYR A 115 18.86 0.64 9.83
C TYR A 115 18.41 -0.83 9.89
N GLU A 116 17.19 -1.09 10.37
CA GLU A 116 16.66 -2.45 10.55
C GLU A 116 16.12 -3.01 9.22
N THR A 117 16.20 -4.33 9.09
CA THR A 117 15.62 -5.07 7.97
C THR A 117 14.63 -6.09 8.50
N ASN A 118 13.38 -6.01 8.02
CA ASN A 118 12.34 -6.96 8.37
C ASN A 118 11.93 -7.75 7.13
N THR A 119 11.73 -9.06 7.30
CA THR A 119 11.26 -9.96 6.24
C THR A 119 9.83 -10.40 6.54
N PHE A 120 8.93 -10.19 5.60
CA PHE A 120 7.52 -10.54 5.68
C PHE A 120 7.23 -11.69 4.72
N GLU A 121 7.04 -12.87 5.27
CA GLU A 121 6.89 -14.11 4.50
C GLU A 121 5.46 -14.43 4.09
N GLY A 122 4.51 -13.67 4.62
CA GLY A 122 3.10 -13.97 4.50
C GLY A 122 2.20 -12.93 5.12
N TRP A 123 0.91 -13.23 5.13
CA TRP A 123 -0.15 -12.36 5.62
C TRP A 123 -1.04 -13.10 6.61
N ARG A 124 -1.68 -12.34 7.52
CA ARG A 124 -2.41 -12.92 8.65
C ARG A 124 -3.91 -13.00 8.36
N THR A 125 -4.49 -14.17 8.63
CA THR A 125 -5.96 -14.37 8.62
C THR A 125 -6.57 -14.41 10.02
N ALA A 126 -5.77 -14.79 11.01
CA ALA A 126 -6.13 -14.82 12.43
C ALA A 126 -4.89 -14.53 13.31
N MET A 127 -5.08 -14.49 14.63
CA MET A 127 -3.99 -14.26 15.59
C MET A 127 -2.90 -15.34 15.55
N ASP A 128 -3.20 -16.53 15.03
CA ASP A 128 -2.34 -17.72 15.02
C ASP A 128 -2.06 -18.27 13.60
N ARG A 129 -2.67 -17.70 12.56
CA ARG A 129 -2.60 -18.24 11.19
C ARG A 129 -1.96 -17.25 10.20
N THR A 130 -0.73 -17.57 9.82
CA THR A 130 0.03 -16.89 8.76
C THR A 130 0.01 -17.73 7.50
N ASN A 131 -0.45 -17.15 6.38
CA ASN A 131 -0.40 -17.79 5.06
C ASN A 131 0.81 -17.25 4.30
N ARG A 132 1.59 -18.13 3.68
CA ARG A 132 2.76 -17.76 2.87
C ARG A 132 2.36 -17.00 1.60
N PHE A 133 3.19 -16.06 1.18
CA PHE A 133 3.08 -15.51 -0.16
C PHE A 133 3.61 -16.50 -1.20
N TYR A 134 2.90 -16.59 -2.32
CA TYR A 134 3.32 -17.34 -3.49
C TYR A 134 2.65 -16.77 -4.74
N PHE A 135 3.28 -16.96 -5.89
CA PHE A 135 2.72 -16.53 -7.18
C PHE A 135 1.70 -17.56 -7.67
N THR A 136 0.55 -17.09 -8.14
CA THR A 136 -0.54 -17.94 -8.62
C THR A 136 -1.31 -17.28 -9.74
N GLU A 137 -2.12 -18.07 -10.46
CA GLU A 137 -3.07 -17.54 -11.44
C GLU A 137 -4.21 -16.79 -10.78
N GLN A 138 -4.84 -15.89 -11.55
CA GLN A 138 -5.88 -14.98 -11.06
C GLN A 138 -7.02 -15.69 -10.33
N SER A 139 -7.55 -16.75 -10.95
CA SER A 139 -8.64 -17.58 -10.39
C SER A 139 -8.29 -18.23 -9.06
N ASP A 140 -7.00 -18.35 -8.77
CA ASP A 140 -6.49 -18.99 -7.57
C ASP A 140 -5.97 -18.01 -6.51
N SER A 141 -5.95 -16.71 -6.79
CA SER A 141 -5.54 -15.69 -5.83
C SER A 141 -6.49 -15.63 -4.64
N TYR A 142 -5.94 -15.38 -3.46
CA TYR A 142 -6.76 -15.30 -2.25
C TYR A 142 -7.73 -14.12 -2.29
N ALA A 143 -7.29 -12.97 -2.83
CA ALA A 143 -8.12 -11.77 -2.92
C ALA A 143 -9.39 -12.01 -3.75
N GLU A 144 -9.26 -12.74 -4.87
CA GLU A 144 -10.42 -13.13 -5.68
C GLU A 144 -11.28 -14.18 -4.98
N LYS A 145 -10.68 -15.26 -4.47
CA LYS A 145 -11.43 -16.36 -3.83
C LYS A 145 -12.23 -15.95 -2.60
N VAL A 146 -11.73 -14.98 -1.84
CA VAL A 146 -12.34 -14.58 -0.57
C VAL A 146 -13.13 -13.29 -0.66
N PHE A 147 -12.76 -12.37 -1.54
CA PHE A 147 -13.39 -11.06 -1.61
C PHE A 147 -13.94 -10.69 -2.99
N ALA A 148 -13.76 -11.52 -4.02
CA ALA A 148 -14.13 -11.22 -5.41
C ALA A 148 -13.62 -9.84 -5.86
N ASP A 149 -12.42 -9.45 -5.40
CA ASP A 149 -11.79 -8.16 -5.69
C ASP A 149 -10.43 -8.39 -6.34
N ALA A 150 -10.42 -8.52 -7.67
CA ALA A 150 -9.20 -8.61 -8.47
C ALA A 150 -8.59 -7.24 -8.85
N SER A 151 -9.15 -6.12 -8.38
CA SER A 151 -8.79 -4.79 -8.89
C SER A 151 -7.33 -4.36 -8.64
N ALA A 152 -6.69 -4.96 -7.62
CA ALA A 152 -5.30 -4.71 -7.25
C ALA A 152 -4.44 -5.98 -7.27
N MET A 153 -4.94 -7.06 -7.87
CA MET A 153 -4.25 -8.35 -7.86
C MET A 153 -2.88 -8.29 -8.55
N GLY A 154 -1.91 -9.02 -8.01
CA GLY A 154 -0.52 -9.03 -8.48
C GLY A 154 0.26 -7.79 -8.06
N THR A 155 -0.30 -6.95 -7.18
CA THR A 155 0.35 -5.72 -6.71
C THR A 155 0.88 -5.90 -5.28
N ILE A 156 2.11 -5.43 -5.06
CA ILE A 156 2.69 -5.23 -3.73
C ILE A 156 2.93 -3.72 -3.58
N ALA A 157 2.39 -3.11 -2.52
CA ALA A 157 2.46 -1.67 -2.31
C ALA A 157 2.77 -1.31 -0.85
N LEU A 158 3.52 -0.22 -0.67
CA LEU A 158 4.03 0.29 0.61
C LEU A 158 4.00 1.82 0.63
#